data_AF-A0AAW0T8A8-F1
#
_entry.id   AF-A0AAW0T8A8-F1
#
_cell.length_a   1.000
_cell.length_b   1.000
_cell.length_c   1.000
_cell.angle_alpha   90.00
_cell.angle_beta   90.00
_cell.angle_gamma   90.00
#
_symmetry.space_group_name_H-M   'P 1'
#
loop_
_entity.id
_entity.type
_entity.pdbx_description
1 polymer ?
#
loop_
_entity_poly.entity_id
_entity_poly.type
_entity_poly.pdbx_seq_one_letter_code
_entity_poly.pdbx_strand_id
1 'polypeptide(L)'
;MRGREVPGGQWREEESWETNMRMEHVWVCVAVVVLAPGLLGSRWDQLNLHPDHMPYILANDHDLAEECRVSRTCPFKKHLNQPVCWGYERGCEATETYSNMSCPGDARGWVTTKEEQLSTFFRQADFGFVQEQLSEMRMYCTPQHPGDSWLECSDHLRFCQGNNIYIDFRPLKHRKEPVHYHIDVLDHGQVGGHCSLDENRLKSNSDQISALQSWGPELRHFVELDERVWRRAEMCDLWIESPTYLMKIDATVNMYHHFCDFLNLYASQHLNSTHHSTFFLDNQIIIWETLPYWSNFGAAFEAFTKNRLWNLNDVAGKRVCFKRVVFPTTATHDLRPLLQHSHRVGV
;
A
#
# COMPACT_ATOMS: atom_id res chain seq x y z
N MET A 1 -29.54 -48.93 79.65
CA MET A 1 -29.04 -47.73 80.33
C MET A 1 -28.72 -46.68 79.26
N ARG A 2 -29.30 -45.48 79.43
CA ARG A 2 -29.14 -44.17 78.74
C ARG A 2 -27.98 -44.07 77.73
N GLY A 3 -28.18 -43.72 76.45
CA GLY A 3 -28.55 -42.39 75.87
C GLY A 3 -27.31 -41.91 75.05
N ARG A 4 -27.35 -41.26 73.87
CA ARG A 4 -28.25 -40.26 73.30
C ARG A 4 -28.02 -40.11 71.78
N GLU A 5 -29.12 -39.71 71.11
CA GLU A 5 -29.28 -38.81 69.94
C GLU A 5 -28.78 -39.21 68.52
N VAL A 6 -29.78 -39.35 67.65
CA VAL A 6 -29.83 -39.19 66.17
C VAL A 6 -30.57 -37.84 65.90
N PRO A 7 -30.78 -37.26 64.69
CA PRO A 7 -30.55 -37.78 63.32
C PRO A 7 -30.15 -36.78 62.20
N GLY A 8 -29.93 -37.33 61.00
CA GLY A 8 -30.17 -36.67 59.70
C GLY A 8 -29.29 -37.28 58.60
N GLY A 9 -29.68 -38.22 57.76
CA GLY A 9 -31.02 -38.66 57.34
C GLY A 9 -31.21 -38.38 55.85
N GLN A 10 -30.55 -39.17 54.99
CA GLN A 10 -30.79 -39.22 53.55
C GLN A 10 -31.72 -40.40 53.28
N TRP A 11 -32.87 -40.18 52.62
CA TRP A 11 -33.62 -41.24 51.95
C TRP A 11 -34.18 -40.76 50.62
N ARG A 12 -34.16 -41.71 49.70
CA ARG A 12 -34.46 -41.69 48.27
C ARG A 12 -35.82 -42.38 48.11
N GLU A 13 -36.71 -41.86 47.30
CA GLU A 13 -37.89 -42.58 46.80
C GLU A 13 -38.02 -42.38 45.29
N GLU A 14 -38.20 -43.50 44.59
CA GLU A 14 -38.52 -43.63 43.16
C GLU A 14 -40.04 -43.58 42.95
N GLU A 15 -40.45 -43.65 41.66
CA GLU A 15 -41.82 -43.78 41.11
C GLU A 15 -42.54 -42.45 40.79
N SER A 16 -43.29 -42.29 39.71
CA SER A 16 -43.64 -43.09 38.54
C SER A 16 -44.34 -42.13 37.55
N TRP A 17 -44.34 -42.51 36.30
CA TRP A 17 -44.86 -41.87 35.10
C TRP A 17 -46.34 -41.46 35.19
N GLU A 18 -46.73 -40.29 34.67
CA GLU A 18 -47.64 -40.15 33.52
C GLU A 18 -47.99 -38.70 33.18
N THR A 19 -48.21 -38.51 31.89
CA THR A 19 -48.52 -37.33 31.09
C THR A 19 -49.58 -36.37 31.63
N ASN A 20 -49.35 -35.05 31.48
CA ASN A 20 -50.36 -34.22 30.84
C ASN A 20 -49.79 -32.95 30.19
N MET A 21 -50.27 -32.73 28.97
CA MET A 21 -49.84 -31.74 27.99
C MET A 21 -50.49 -30.38 28.30
N ARG A 22 -49.70 -29.32 28.47
CA ARG A 22 -50.15 -27.93 28.24
C ARG A 22 -49.04 -27.12 27.60
N MET A 23 -49.33 -26.73 26.35
CA MET A 23 -48.57 -25.79 25.55
C MET A 23 -48.43 -24.47 26.28
N GLU A 24 -47.20 -24.05 26.55
CA GLU A 24 -46.87 -22.64 26.69
C GLU A 24 -45.82 -22.27 25.65
N HIS A 25 -46.04 -21.10 25.05
CA HIS A 25 -45.47 -20.65 23.80
C HIS A 25 -43.95 -20.44 23.88
N VAL A 26 -43.17 -21.39 23.36
CA VAL A 26 -41.77 -21.16 23.03
C VAL A 26 -41.73 -20.32 21.75
N TRP A 27 -41.56 -19.01 21.90
CA TRP A 27 -41.20 -18.13 20.79
C TRP A 27 -39.76 -18.45 20.38
N VAL A 28 -39.59 -19.41 19.47
CA VAL A 28 -38.34 -19.58 18.73
C VAL A 28 -38.24 -18.41 17.76
N CYS A 29 -37.53 -17.36 18.17
CA CYS A 29 -37.06 -16.33 17.26
C CYS A 29 -36.05 -16.97 16.30
N VAL A 30 -36.53 -17.54 15.20
CA VAL A 30 -35.69 -17.86 14.05
C VAL A 30 -35.25 -16.51 13.48
N ALA A 31 -34.07 -16.06 13.90
CA ALA A 31 -33.37 -15.00 13.20
C ALA A 31 -33.00 -15.55 11.83
N VAL A 32 -33.90 -15.38 10.85
CA VAL A 32 -33.56 -15.50 9.44
C VAL A 32 -32.60 -14.34 9.18
N VAL A 33 -31.31 -14.61 9.29
CA VAL A 33 -30.30 -13.77 8.66
C VAL A 33 -30.53 -13.94 7.16
N VAL A 34 -31.42 -13.10 6.62
CA VAL A 34 -31.42 -12.83 5.19
C VAL A 34 -30.06 -12.16 4.96
N LEU A 35 -29.09 -12.96 4.51
CA LEU A 35 -27.88 -12.44 3.88
C LEU A 35 -28.38 -11.73 2.62
N ALA A 36 -28.80 -10.48 2.75
CA ALA A 36 -28.99 -9.60 1.62
C ALA A 36 -27.64 -9.60 0.88
N PRO A 37 -27.54 -10.09 -0.36
CA PRO A 37 -26.27 -10.14 -1.09
C PRO A 37 -25.70 -8.76 -1.44
N GLY A 38 -26.26 -7.67 -0.88
CA GLY A 38 -25.94 -6.28 -1.22
C GLY A 38 -25.56 -5.38 -0.05
N LEU A 39 -25.28 -5.92 1.14
CA LEU A 39 -24.75 -5.11 2.26
C LEU A 39 -23.21 -5.06 2.32
N LEU A 40 -22.55 -5.87 1.50
CA LEU A 40 -21.13 -5.72 1.18
C LEU A 40 -21.09 -5.13 -0.23
N GLY A 41 -20.51 -3.94 -0.37
CA GLY A 41 -20.22 -3.36 -1.70
C GLY A 41 -19.51 -4.39 -2.57
N SER A 42 -19.74 -4.32 -3.88
CA SER A 42 -19.11 -5.26 -4.80
C SER A 42 -17.59 -5.12 -4.66
N ARG A 43 -16.84 -6.22 -4.74
CA ARG A 43 -15.36 -6.17 -4.72
C ARG A 43 -14.81 -5.20 -5.77
N TRP A 44 -15.52 -5.08 -6.90
CA TRP A 44 -15.22 -4.19 -8.00
C TRP A 44 -15.38 -2.70 -7.64
N ASP A 45 -16.18 -2.38 -6.62
CA ASP A 45 -16.34 -1.01 -6.11
C ASP A 45 -15.04 -0.52 -5.41
N GLN A 46 -14.11 -1.43 -5.10
CA GLN A 46 -12.80 -1.07 -4.58
C GLN A 46 -11.82 -0.63 -5.66
N LEU A 47 -12.15 -0.80 -6.95
CA LEU A 47 -11.35 -0.32 -8.08
C LEU A 47 -11.92 1.02 -8.55
N ASN A 48 -11.36 2.12 -8.05
CA ASN A 48 -11.76 3.48 -8.41
C ASN A 48 -10.81 4.07 -9.46
N LEU A 49 -10.77 3.43 -10.63
CA LEU A 49 -9.87 3.77 -11.73
C LEU A 49 -10.63 4.36 -12.91
N HIS A 50 -9.93 5.15 -13.72
CA HIS A 50 -10.52 5.66 -14.93
C HIS A 50 -10.92 4.49 -15.86
N PRO A 51 -12.11 4.52 -16.51
CA PRO A 51 -12.56 3.42 -17.36
C PRO A 51 -11.56 3.03 -18.46
N ASP A 52 -10.81 4.00 -18.98
CA ASP A 52 -9.79 3.76 -20.02
C ASP A 52 -8.56 3.00 -19.50
N HIS A 53 -8.35 2.93 -18.18
CA HIS A 53 -7.24 2.18 -17.58
C HIS A 53 -7.60 0.71 -17.37
N MET A 54 -8.89 0.38 -17.29
CA MET A 54 -9.35 -0.98 -16.99
C MET A 54 -8.83 -2.06 -17.96
N PRO A 55 -8.79 -1.85 -19.29
CA PRO A 55 -8.16 -2.80 -20.20
C PRO A 55 -6.72 -3.13 -19.85
N TYR A 56 -5.92 -2.10 -19.57
CA TYR A 56 -4.48 -2.21 -19.30
C TYR A 56 -4.21 -2.87 -17.95
N ILE A 57 -5.03 -2.57 -16.94
CA ILE A 57 -4.94 -3.20 -15.63
C ILE A 57 -5.27 -4.69 -15.72
N LEU A 58 -6.33 -5.06 -16.44
CA LEU A 58 -6.69 -6.47 -16.62
C LEU A 58 -5.71 -7.21 -17.55
N ALA A 59 -5.07 -6.52 -18.49
CA ALA A 59 -4.01 -7.11 -19.31
C ALA A 59 -2.77 -7.42 -18.47
N ASN A 60 -2.41 -6.54 -17.54
CA ASN A 60 -1.21 -6.66 -16.70
C ASN A 60 -1.42 -7.54 -15.44
N ASP A 61 -2.62 -7.57 -14.85
CA ASP A 61 -2.96 -8.37 -13.67
C ASP A 61 -3.84 -9.58 -14.05
N HIS A 62 -3.17 -10.70 -14.34
CA HIS A 62 -3.82 -11.93 -14.79
C HIS A 62 -4.78 -12.54 -13.76
N ASP A 63 -4.49 -12.43 -12.47
CA ASP A 63 -5.38 -13.00 -11.45
C ASP A 63 -6.63 -12.15 -11.29
N LEU A 64 -6.52 -10.82 -11.36
CA LEU A 64 -7.68 -9.93 -11.38
C LEU A 64 -8.53 -10.14 -12.64
N ALA A 65 -7.89 -10.35 -13.79
CA ALA A 65 -8.57 -10.68 -15.03
C ALA A 65 -9.31 -12.01 -14.95
N GLU A 66 -8.69 -13.03 -14.37
CA GLU A 66 -9.32 -14.33 -14.14
C GLU A 66 -10.51 -14.22 -13.19
N GLU A 67 -10.34 -13.49 -12.09
CA GLU A 67 -11.41 -13.22 -11.14
C GLU A 67 -12.60 -12.52 -11.83
N CYS A 68 -12.34 -11.53 -12.68
CA CYS A 68 -13.38 -10.83 -13.43
C CYS A 68 -14.07 -11.76 -14.45
N ARG A 69 -13.31 -12.65 -15.10
CA ARG A 69 -13.81 -13.61 -16.09
C ARG A 69 -14.86 -14.53 -15.45
N VAL A 70 -14.53 -15.12 -14.31
CA VAL A 70 -15.41 -16.09 -13.61
C VAL A 70 -16.53 -15.40 -12.83
N SER A 71 -16.32 -14.18 -12.36
CA SER A 71 -17.31 -13.45 -11.57
C SER A 71 -18.55 -13.10 -12.39
N ARG A 72 -19.75 -13.36 -11.87
CA ARG A 72 -21.02 -12.96 -12.51
C ARG A 72 -21.28 -11.46 -12.40
N THR A 73 -20.65 -10.79 -11.44
CA THR A 73 -20.90 -9.39 -11.09
C THR A 73 -19.80 -8.44 -11.56
N CYS A 74 -18.75 -8.94 -12.23
CA CYS A 74 -17.70 -8.07 -12.75
C CYS A 74 -18.26 -7.10 -13.82
N PRO A 75 -18.18 -5.77 -13.61
CA PRO A 75 -18.64 -4.80 -14.60
C PRO A 75 -17.65 -4.64 -15.77
N PHE A 76 -16.43 -5.16 -15.63
CA PHE A 76 -15.31 -4.93 -16.54
C PHE A 76 -15.11 -6.03 -17.59
N LYS A 77 -16.05 -6.98 -17.74
CA LYS A 77 -15.90 -8.09 -18.68
C LYS A 77 -15.59 -7.67 -20.12
N LYS A 78 -16.10 -6.53 -20.55
CA LYS A 78 -15.84 -5.95 -21.89
C LYS A 78 -14.37 -5.54 -22.12
N HIS A 79 -13.60 -5.41 -21.04
CA HIS A 79 -12.20 -4.98 -21.07
C HIS A 79 -11.22 -6.17 -20.99
N LEU A 80 -11.71 -7.40 -20.91
CA LEU A 80 -10.86 -8.61 -20.88
C LEU A 80 -10.29 -8.93 -22.26
N ASN A 81 -9.09 -9.51 -22.27
CA ASN A 81 -8.40 -10.03 -23.48
C ASN A 81 -8.14 -8.98 -24.57
N GLN A 82 -8.00 -7.71 -24.20
CA GLN A 82 -7.59 -6.68 -25.15
C GLN A 82 -6.06 -6.73 -25.34
N PRO A 83 -5.55 -6.62 -26.59
CA PRO A 83 -4.12 -6.61 -26.87
C PRO A 83 -3.56 -5.21 -26.58
N VAL A 84 -3.45 -4.87 -25.30
CA VAL A 84 -3.04 -3.55 -24.83
C VAL A 84 -2.09 -3.68 -23.65
N CYS A 85 -1.20 -2.71 -23.48
CA CYS A 85 -0.18 -2.69 -22.43
C CYS A 85 0.23 -1.26 -22.09
N TRP A 86 0.80 -1.04 -20.91
CA TRP A 86 1.23 0.28 -20.46
C TRP A 86 2.51 0.76 -21.16
N GLY A 87 3.32 -0.15 -21.67
CA GLY A 87 4.59 0.14 -22.35
C GLY A 87 5.83 -0.30 -21.57
N TYR A 88 5.70 -0.53 -20.26
CA TYR A 88 6.81 -1.04 -19.44
C TYR A 88 6.88 -2.57 -19.43
N GLU A 89 5.80 -3.25 -19.82
CA GLU A 89 5.71 -4.71 -19.84
C GLU A 89 6.62 -5.31 -20.92
N ARG A 90 7.14 -6.51 -20.65
CA ARG A 90 7.96 -7.24 -21.64
C ARG A 90 7.10 -7.67 -22.83
N GLY A 91 7.56 -7.37 -24.04
CA GLY A 91 6.85 -7.73 -25.26
C GLY A 91 5.65 -6.85 -25.58
N CYS A 92 5.53 -5.68 -24.95
CA CYS A 92 4.54 -4.68 -25.31
C CYS A 92 4.90 -4.03 -26.65
N GLU A 93 4.06 -4.22 -27.67
CA GLU A 93 4.25 -3.63 -28.98
C GLU A 93 3.88 -2.14 -28.99
N ALA A 94 4.59 -1.32 -29.76
CA ALA A 94 4.37 0.13 -29.81
C ALA A 94 2.96 0.54 -30.27
N THR A 95 2.24 -0.36 -30.97
CA THR A 95 0.85 -0.13 -31.39
C THR A 95 -0.18 -0.46 -30.30
N GLU A 96 0.24 -1.16 -29.24
CA GLU A 96 -0.59 -1.65 -28.14
C GLU A 96 -0.39 -0.83 -26.85
N THR A 97 0.56 0.11 -26.85
CA THR A 97 0.86 0.97 -25.71
C THR A 97 -0.29 1.92 -25.38
N TYR A 98 -0.52 2.16 -24.08
CA TYR A 98 -1.48 3.16 -23.60
C TYR A 98 -1.22 4.54 -24.21
N SER A 99 0.07 4.87 -24.29
CA SER A 99 0.57 6.12 -24.79
C SER A 99 1.06 5.97 -26.23
N ASN A 100 0.34 6.60 -27.16
CA ASN A 100 0.77 6.76 -28.55
C ASN A 100 0.90 8.27 -28.84
N MET A 101 2.02 8.86 -28.41
CA MET A 101 2.22 10.31 -28.54
C MET A 101 2.55 10.71 -29.97
N SER A 102 1.79 11.70 -30.46
CA SER A 102 2.14 12.44 -31.66
C SER A 102 2.63 13.83 -31.27
N CYS A 103 3.86 14.15 -31.69
CA CYS A 103 4.42 15.49 -31.58
C CYS A 103 4.65 16.01 -33.00
N PRO A 104 3.86 16.97 -33.52
CA PRO A 104 4.08 17.49 -34.87
C PRO A 104 5.41 18.24 -35.01
N GLY A 105 6.01 18.20 -36.21
CA GLY A 105 7.24 18.92 -36.55
C GLY A 105 8.53 18.23 -36.12
N ASP A 106 9.66 18.81 -36.54
CA ASP A 106 11.00 18.27 -36.28
C ASP A 106 11.38 18.36 -34.80
N ALA A 107 12.36 17.55 -34.41
CA ALA A 107 12.95 17.60 -33.08
C ALA A 107 13.51 19.01 -32.80
N ARG A 108 13.27 19.53 -31.59
CA ARG A 108 13.79 20.85 -31.15
C ARG A 108 14.44 20.72 -29.77
N GLY A 109 15.49 21.49 -29.54
CA GLY A 109 16.15 21.59 -28.23
C GLY A 109 17.29 20.56 -28.06
N TRP A 110 17.17 19.70 -27.04
CA TRP A 110 18.25 18.83 -26.54
C TRP A 110 18.45 17.52 -27.29
N VAL A 111 17.56 17.20 -28.24
CA VAL A 111 17.55 15.95 -29.01
C VAL A 111 17.63 16.26 -30.50
N THR A 112 18.31 15.39 -31.24
CA THR A 112 18.68 15.61 -32.64
C THR A 112 17.66 15.03 -33.62
N THR A 113 16.99 13.95 -33.23
CA THR A 113 16.06 13.21 -34.09
C THR A 113 14.68 13.12 -33.46
N LYS A 114 13.67 12.85 -34.29
CA LYS A 114 12.29 12.74 -33.80
C LYS A 114 12.11 11.51 -32.91
N GLU A 115 12.78 10.43 -33.29
CA GLU A 115 12.82 9.17 -32.57
C GLU A 115 13.42 9.36 -31.17
N GLU A 116 14.52 10.11 -31.06
CA GLU A 116 15.14 10.44 -29.78
C GLU A 116 14.23 11.32 -28.91
N GLN A 117 13.48 12.25 -29.52
CA GLN A 117 12.50 13.07 -28.81
C GLN A 117 11.39 12.22 -28.18
N LEU A 118 10.79 11.32 -28.96
CA LEU A 118 9.71 10.45 -28.49
C LEU A 118 10.22 9.44 -27.45
N SER A 119 11.41 8.86 -27.67
CA SER A 119 12.04 7.95 -26.71
C SER A 119 12.36 8.65 -25.39
N THR A 120 12.87 9.89 -25.44
CA THR A 120 13.15 10.68 -24.23
C THR A 120 11.88 11.02 -23.47
N PHE A 121 10.81 11.41 -24.18
CA PHE A 121 9.51 11.64 -23.58
C PHE A 121 8.99 10.38 -22.88
N PHE A 122 9.02 9.23 -23.56
CA PHE A 122 8.56 7.97 -22.96
C PHE A 122 9.34 7.62 -21.69
N ARG A 123 10.67 7.73 -21.72
CA ARG A 123 11.53 7.41 -20.58
C ARG A 123 11.32 8.34 -19.38
N GLN A 124 11.12 9.64 -19.62
CA GLN A 124 11.16 10.64 -18.54
C GLN A 124 9.78 11.14 -18.08
N ALA A 125 8.79 11.14 -18.97
CA ALA A 125 7.50 11.80 -18.78
C ALA A 125 6.30 10.85 -18.95
N ASP A 126 6.56 9.56 -19.12
CA ASP A 126 5.56 8.53 -19.36
C ASP A 126 5.93 7.24 -18.59
N PHE A 127 5.25 6.13 -18.91
CA PHE A 127 5.44 4.81 -18.31
C PHE A 127 6.87 4.24 -18.43
N GLY A 128 7.76 4.82 -19.24
CA GLY A 128 9.17 4.44 -19.26
C GLY A 128 9.89 4.71 -17.93
N PHE A 129 9.43 5.67 -17.13
CA PHE A 129 9.94 5.88 -15.77
C PHE A 129 9.67 4.65 -14.88
N VAL A 130 8.47 4.07 -14.98
CA VAL A 130 8.10 2.85 -14.26
C VAL A 130 8.99 1.68 -14.72
N GLN A 131 9.24 1.56 -16.02
CA GLN A 131 10.12 0.54 -16.57
C GLN A 131 11.54 0.61 -16.00
N GLU A 132 12.11 1.82 -15.93
CA GLU A 132 13.43 2.06 -15.36
C GLU A 132 13.48 1.63 -13.89
N GLN A 133 12.54 2.13 -13.07
CA GLN A 133 12.46 1.77 -11.65
C GLN A 133 12.27 0.25 -11.42
N LEU A 134 11.45 -0.43 -12.23
CA LEU A 134 11.30 -1.89 -12.18
C LEU A 134 12.61 -2.62 -12.51
N SER A 135 13.39 -2.10 -13.47
CA SER A 135 14.67 -2.70 -13.86
C SER A 135 15.76 -2.58 -12.78
N GLU A 136 15.62 -1.57 -11.93
CA GLU A 136 16.50 -1.29 -10.78
C GLU A 136 16.12 -2.07 -9.53
N MET A 137 14.94 -2.69 -9.45
CA MET A 137 14.48 -3.40 -8.24
C MET A 137 15.45 -4.51 -7.82
N ARG A 138 15.92 -4.47 -6.58
CA ARG A 138 16.78 -5.48 -5.96
C ARG A 138 16.32 -5.79 -4.55
N MET A 139 16.56 -7.02 -4.12
CA MET A 139 16.37 -7.43 -2.73
C MET A 139 17.48 -6.84 -1.85
N TYR A 140 17.07 -6.18 -0.77
CA TYR A 140 17.97 -5.66 0.27
C TYR A 140 17.94 -6.55 1.52
N CYS A 141 16.79 -7.16 1.79
CA CYS A 141 16.56 -8.03 2.95
C CYS A 141 15.83 -9.28 2.44
N THR A 142 16.52 -10.42 2.42
CA THR A 142 16.05 -11.66 1.78
C THR A 142 15.46 -12.61 2.83
N PRO A 143 14.20 -13.08 2.66
CA PRO A 143 13.57 -13.95 3.64
C PRO A 143 14.27 -15.30 3.67
N GLN A 144 14.55 -15.83 4.85
CA GLN A 144 15.18 -17.15 5.01
C GLN A 144 14.14 -18.27 5.06
N HIS A 145 12.95 -17.97 5.59
CA HIS A 145 11.83 -18.91 5.72
C HIS A 145 10.50 -18.28 5.25
N PRO A 146 9.49 -19.12 4.96
CA PRO A 146 8.16 -18.63 4.59
C PRO A 146 7.53 -17.69 5.63
N GLY A 147 7.27 -16.47 5.18
CA GLY A 147 6.68 -15.39 5.94
C GLY A 147 7.63 -14.74 6.94
N ASP A 148 8.94 -14.90 6.74
CA ASP A 148 9.94 -13.94 7.22
C ASP A 148 9.74 -12.57 6.54
N SER A 149 10.51 -11.60 7.00
CA SER A 149 10.49 -10.25 6.44
C SER A 149 11.23 -10.21 5.11
N TRP A 150 10.87 -9.25 4.27
CA TRP A 150 11.67 -8.90 3.12
C TRP A 150 11.55 -7.42 2.79
N LEU A 151 12.61 -6.88 2.17
CA LEU A 151 12.66 -5.51 1.65
C LEU A 151 13.27 -5.55 0.25
N GLU A 152 12.58 -4.93 -0.69
CA GLU A 152 13.02 -4.77 -2.07
C GLU A 152 12.90 -3.30 -2.45
N CYS A 153 13.91 -2.75 -3.12
CA CYS A 153 13.93 -1.35 -3.51
C CYS A 153 14.54 -1.14 -4.90
N SER A 154 14.18 -0.05 -5.55
CA SER A 154 14.92 0.49 -6.69
C SER A 154 16.22 1.16 -6.22
N ASP A 155 17.06 1.55 -7.18
CA ASP A 155 18.33 2.21 -6.89
C ASP A 155 18.10 3.50 -6.10
N HIS A 156 19.08 3.84 -5.27
CA HIS A 156 19.02 4.99 -4.36
C HIS A 156 17.87 4.99 -3.35
N LEU A 157 17.17 3.85 -3.17
CA LEU A 157 16.02 3.71 -2.27
C LEU A 157 14.89 4.69 -2.62
N ARG A 158 14.69 4.96 -3.92
CA ARG A 158 13.64 5.87 -4.40
C ARG A 158 12.25 5.29 -4.20
N PHE A 159 12.08 4.02 -4.56
CA PHE A 159 10.88 3.23 -4.27
C PHE A 159 11.29 1.98 -3.49
N CYS A 160 10.53 1.62 -2.46
CA CYS A 160 10.70 0.36 -1.75
C CYS A 160 9.36 -0.29 -1.44
N GLN A 161 9.37 -1.61 -1.33
CA GLN A 161 8.28 -2.40 -0.79
C GLN A 161 8.83 -3.44 0.18
N GLY A 162 8.03 -3.78 1.19
CA GLY A 162 8.42 -4.77 2.18
C GLY A 162 7.23 -5.50 2.78
N ASN A 163 7.53 -6.67 3.33
CA ASN A 163 6.56 -7.52 4.01
C ASN A 163 7.07 -7.83 5.42
N ASN A 164 6.14 -7.86 6.38
CA ASN A 164 6.42 -8.08 7.80
C ASN A 164 7.53 -7.14 8.31
N ILE A 165 7.33 -5.83 8.16
CA ILE A 165 8.32 -4.82 8.54
C ILE A 165 7.94 -4.19 9.88
N TYR A 166 8.92 -4.03 10.76
CA TYR A 166 8.82 -3.36 12.05
C TYR A 166 9.32 -1.92 11.92
N ILE A 167 8.60 -0.96 12.52
CA ILE A 167 9.03 0.44 12.68
C ILE A 167 8.71 0.93 14.11
N ASP A 168 9.69 1.53 14.77
CA ASP A 168 9.58 2.08 16.12
C ASP A 168 9.28 3.58 16.10
N PHE A 169 8.01 3.94 16.30
CA PHE A 169 7.57 5.33 16.40
C PHE A 169 7.48 5.82 17.85
N ARG A 170 8.00 5.09 18.84
CA ARG A 170 8.02 5.54 20.24
C ARG A 170 8.72 6.90 20.45
N PRO A 171 9.87 7.19 19.81
CA PRO A 171 10.56 8.47 19.98
C PRO A 171 9.73 9.68 19.59
N LEU A 172 8.81 9.55 18.62
CA LEU A 172 7.98 10.66 18.14
C LEU A 172 7.12 11.28 19.24
N LYS A 173 6.72 10.50 20.26
CA LYS A 173 5.94 11.01 21.40
C LYS A 173 6.69 12.09 22.20
N HIS A 174 8.01 12.08 22.14
CA HIS A 174 8.88 12.99 22.88
C HIS A 174 9.51 14.07 22.00
N ARG A 175 9.26 14.03 20.68
CA ARG A 175 9.76 15.03 19.75
C ARG A 175 9.06 16.36 20.00
N LYS A 176 9.85 17.43 20.22
CA LYS A 176 9.31 18.78 20.48
C LYS A 176 8.87 19.48 19.20
N GLU A 177 9.61 19.27 18.12
CA GLU A 177 9.37 19.91 16.84
C GLU A 177 8.48 19.04 15.96
N PRO A 178 7.47 19.64 15.27
CA PRO A 178 6.70 18.91 14.29
C PRO A 178 7.59 18.33 13.18
N VAL A 179 7.34 17.08 12.80
CA VAL A 179 7.97 16.46 11.64
C VAL A 179 7.37 17.06 10.38
N HIS A 180 8.19 17.80 9.64
CA HIS A 180 7.94 18.35 8.31
C HIS A 180 9.27 18.42 7.56
N TYR A 181 9.43 17.69 6.46
CA TYR A 181 10.69 17.49 5.71
C TYR A 181 11.92 17.06 6.52
N HIS A 182 11.71 16.42 7.67
CA HIS A 182 12.81 15.92 8.47
C HIS A 182 13.39 14.63 7.85
N ILE A 183 14.69 14.43 8.05
CA ILE A 183 15.47 13.31 7.51
C ILE A 183 16.04 12.42 8.63
N ASP A 184 15.60 12.68 9.86
CA ASP A 184 15.99 12.10 11.14
C ASP A 184 14.75 11.58 11.88
N VAL A 185 13.74 11.08 11.15
CA VAL A 185 12.51 10.57 11.76
C VAL A 185 12.77 9.21 12.41
N LEU A 186 13.58 8.37 11.76
CA LEU A 186 14.06 7.10 12.29
C LEU A 186 15.57 7.12 12.54
N ASP A 187 15.99 6.47 13.61
CA ASP A 187 17.39 6.16 13.94
C ASP A 187 17.69 4.66 13.79
N HIS A 188 18.98 4.31 13.92
CA HIS A 188 19.45 2.92 13.87
C HIS A 188 18.64 2.00 14.80
N GLY A 189 18.14 0.89 14.23
CA GLY A 189 17.34 -0.10 14.97
C GLY A 189 15.86 0.26 15.13
N GLN A 190 15.41 1.40 14.60
CA GLN A 190 13.99 1.79 14.62
C GLN A 190 13.23 1.33 13.38
N VAL A 191 13.89 0.68 12.43
CA VAL A 191 13.23 -0.02 11.32
C VAL A 191 13.98 -1.32 11.04
N GLY A 192 13.26 -2.40 10.75
CA GLY A 192 13.90 -3.68 10.50
C GLY A 192 12.94 -4.81 10.17
N GLY A 193 13.52 -5.98 9.95
CA GLY A 193 12.82 -7.21 9.64
C GLY A 193 13.66 -8.44 9.95
N HIS A 194 13.00 -9.58 10.12
CA HIS A 194 13.66 -10.87 10.28
C HIS A 194 13.96 -11.46 8.90
N CYS A 195 15.20 -11.34 8.43
CA CYS A 195 15.65 -11.72 7.10
C CYS A 195 17.18 -11.79 7.07
N SER A 196 17.79 -12.04 5.91
CA SER A 196 19.23 -11.79 5.71
C SER A 196 19.42 -10.45 5.02
N LEU A 197 20.04 -9.49 5.70
CA LEU A 197 20.26 -8.12 5.22
C LEU A 197 21.57 -7.97 4.42
N ASP A 198 21.49 -7.40 3.22
CA ASP A 198 22.67 -6.93 2.45
C ASP A 198 23.03 -5.50 2.88
N GLU A 199 23.72 -5.38 4.02
CA GLU A 199 24.13 -4.08 4.59
C GLU A 199 24.97 -3.24 3.63
N ASN A 200 25.83 -3.89 2.84
CA ASN A 200 26.70 -3.20 1.89
C ASN A 200 25.88 -2.52 0.79
N ARG A 201 24.88 -3.23 0.24
CA ARG A 201 23.97 -2.66 -0.76
C ARG A 201 23.10 -1.56 -0.17
N LEU A 202 22.57 -1.76 1.03
CA LEU A 202 21.77 -0.75 1.72
C LEU A 202 22.57 0.54 1.87
N LYS A 203 23.82 0.42 2.35
CA LYS A 203 24.71 1.55 2.54
C LYS A 203 25.09 2.23 1.22
N SER A 204 25.40 1.46 0.17
CA SER A 204 25.81 2.02 -1.12
C SER A 204 24.68 2.75 -1.86
N ASN A 205 23.43 2.40 -1.58
CA ASN A 205 22.23 3.03 -2.18
C ASN A 205 21.56 4.05 -1.24
N SER A 206 22.16 4.35 -0.09
CA SER A 206 21.69 5.39 0.83
C SER A 206 22.41 6.73 0.58
N ASP A 207 22.73 7.02 -0.68
CA ASP A 207 23.53 8.18 -1.11
C ASP A 207 22.69 9.43 -1.39
N GLN A 208 21.37 9.28 -1.60
CA GLN A 208 20.44 10.41 -1.77
C GLN A 208 19.80 10.81 -0.44
N ILE A 209 20.48 11.64 0.35
CA ILE A 209 20.03 12.08 1.68
C ILE A 209 19.30 13.43 1.59
N SER A 210 18.04 13.40 1.15
CA SER A 210 17.14 14.57 1.17
C SER A 210 15.71 14.12 1.41
N ALA A 211 14.92 14.98 2.07
CA ALA A 211 13.58 14.66 2.53
C ALA A 211 12.67 14.14 1.40
N LEU A 212 12.78 14.69 0.20
CA LEU A 212 11.87 14.42 -0.92
C LEU A 212 12.58 13.79 -2.14
N GLN A 213 13.81 13.30 -1.98
CA GLN A 213 14.55 12.63 -3.05
C GLN A 213 14.49 11.10 -2.95
N SER A 214 14.50 10.56 -1.73
CA SER A 214 14.44 9.10 -1.51
C SER A 214 13.93 8.74 -0.11
N TRP A 215 13.83 7.43 0.15
CA TRP A 215 13.66 6.85 1.49
C TRP A 215 14.98 6.55 2.20
N GLY A 216 16.11 6.82 1.56
CA GLY A 216 17.45 6.60 2.10
C GLY A 216 17.69 7.17 3.50
N PRO A 217 17.24 8.40 3.84
CA PRO A 217 17.42 8.92 5.19
C PRO A 217 16.85 8.03 6.30
N GLU A 218 15.72 7.36 6.04
CA GLU A 218 15.03 6.51 7.01
C GLU A 218 15.49 5.05 6.89
N LEU A 219 15.57 4.52 5.67
CA LEU A 219 15.86 3.11 5.43
C LEU A 219 17.34 2.75 5.60
N ARG A 220 18.27 3.71 5.58
CA ARG A 220 19.67 3.46 5.96
C ARG A 220 19.82 2.90 7.38
N HIS A 221 18.78 3.02 8.20
CA HIS A 221 18.71 2.54 9.57
C HIS A 221 18.07 1.15 9.69
N PHE A 222 17.74 0.51 8.57
CA PHE A 222 17.17 -0.84 8.53
C PHE A 222 18.14 -1.86 9.13
N VAL A 223 17.66 -2.68 10.05
CA VAL A 223 18.43 -3.74 10.70
C VAL A 223 17.79 -5.12 10.51
N GLU A 224 18.64 -6.14 10.57
CA GLU A 224 18.22 -7.52 10.75
C GLU A 224 17.72 -7.72 12.20
N LEU A 225 16.57 -8.38 12.35
CA LEU A 225 15.97 -8.70 13.65
C LEU A 225 16.11 -10.20 13.94
N ASP A 226 16.40 -10.54 15.20
CA ASP A 226 16.48 -11.94 15.64
C ASP A 226 15.11 -12.63 15.64
N GLU A 227 14.06 -11.89 15.99
CA GLU A 227 12.70 -12.38 16.11
C GLU A 227 11.85 -12.05 14.88
N ARG A 228 11.03 -13.01 14.47
CA ARG A 228 10.09 -12.83 13.36
C ARG A 228 9.08 -11.73 13.65
N VAL A 229 8.84 -10.88 12.66
CA VAL A 229 7.78 -9.85 12.68
C VAL A 229 6.45 -10.48 12.22
N TRP A 230 5.45 -10.52 13.09
CA TRP A 230 4.12 -11.05 12.76
C TRP A 230 3.07 -10.50 13.75
N ARG A 231 1.77 -10.72 13.46
CA ARG A 231 0.65 -10.12 14.19
C ARG A 231 0.71 -10.25 15.72
N ARG A 232 1.27 -11.34 16.25
CA ARG A 232 1.33 -11.61 17.70
C ARG A 232 2.74 -11.50 18.28
N ALA A 233 3.70 -10.96 17.53
CA ALA A 233 5.03 -10.73 18.06
C ALA A 233 4.97 -9.67 19.18
N GLU A 234 5.70 -9.89 20.28
CA GLU A 234 5.73 -8.97 21.43
C GLU A 234 6.30 -7.60 21.08
N MET A 235 7.08 -7.51 19.99
CA MET A 235 7.60 -6.27 19.45
C MET A 235 6.53 -5.37 18.80
N CYS A 236 5.34 -5.90 18.47
CA CYS A 236 4.32 -5.16 17.72
C CYS A 236 3.22 -4.63 18.66
N ASP A 237 3.26 -3.33 18.97
CA ASP A 237 2.17 -2.66 19.71
C ASP A 237 0.93 -2.44 18.83
N LEU A 238 1.15 -2.27 17.52
CA LEU A 238 0.13 -2.14 16.50
C LEU A 238 0.48 -2.98 15.27
N TRP A 239 -0.43 -3.85 14.85
CA TRP A 239 -0.31 -4.61 13.60
C TRP A 239 -1.25 -4.05 12.54
N ILE A 240 -0.71 -3.63 11.40
CA ILE A 240 -1.49 -3.15 10.26
C ILE A 240 -1.53 -4.23 9.18
N GLU A 241 -2.71 -4.81 8.99
CA GLU A 241 -2.97 -5.91 8.06
C GLU A 241 -3.11 -5.44 6.60
N SER A 242 -3.72 -4.28 6.41
CA SER A 242 -3.92 -3.68 5.09
C SER A 242 -2.58 -3.24 4.48
N PRO A 243 -2.44 -3.26 3.14
CA PRO A 243 -1.32 -2.60 2.48
C PRO A 243 -1.20 -1.17 2.98
N THR A 244 0.00 -0.74 3.32
CA THR A 244 0.22 0.61 3.86
C THR A 244 1.23 1.38 3.04
N TYR A 245 0.84 2.56 2.55
CA TYR A 245 1.74 3.50 1.89
C TYR A 245 2.21 4.52 2.93
N LEU A 246 3.52 4.55 3.20
CA LEU A 246 4.14 5.61 3.99
C LEU A 246 4.53 6.71 3.02
N MET A 247 3.91 7.90 3.10
CA MET A 247 4.00 8.88 2.03
C MET A 247 4.65 10.17 2.51
N LYS A 248 5.73 10.59 1.85
CA LYS A 248 6.28 11.94 2.00
C LYS A 248 5.58 12.87 1.00
N ILE A 249 5.09 14.00 1.49
CA ILE A 249 4.35 14.98 0.68
C ILE A 249 5.28 16.14 0.31
N ASP A 250 5.18 16.67 -0.91
CA ASP A 250 6.03 17.77 -1.40
C ASP A 250 5.64 19.10 -0.78
N ALA A 251 4.45 19.64 -1.03
CA ALA A 251 3.94 20.83 -0.36
C ALA A 251 2.44 21.00 -0.55
N THR A 252 1.74 21.56 0.43
CA THR A 252 0.29 21.79 0.38
C THR A 252 -0.13 23.16 -0.17
N VAL A 253 0.83 23.90 -0.74
CA VAL A 253 0.67 25.34 -1.05
C VAL A 253 0.03 25.63 -2.41
N ASN A 254 0.15 24.72 -3.38
CA ASN A 254 -0.47 24.87 -4.69
C ASN A 254 -0.74 23.52 -5.36
N MET A 255 -1.52 23.58 -6.43
CA MET A 255 -1.93 22.42 -7.21
C MET A 255 -0.75 21.60 -7.78
N TYR A 256 0.34 22.25 -8.21
CA TYR A 256 1.47 21.56 -8.84
C TYR A 256 2.23 20.66 -7.87
N HIS A 257 2.44 21.11 -6.62
CA HIS A 257 3.07 20.28 -5.61
C HIS A 257 2.21 19.06 -5.25
N HIS A 258 0.89 19.23 -5.19
CA HIS A 258 -0.04 18.11 -5.02
C HIS A 258 -0.05 17.14 -6.20
N PHE A 259 0.10 17.62 -7.43
CA PHE A 259 0.20 16.73 -8.58
C PHE A 259 1.41 15.80 -8.48
N CYS A 260 2.55 16.29 -7.98
CA CYS A 260 3.71 15.44 -7.73
C CYS A 260 3.38 14.33 -6.73
N ASP A 261 2.66 14.65 -5.64
CA ASP A 261 2.25 13.68 -4.62
C ASP A 261 1.40 12.55 -5.22
N PHE A 262 0.35 12.90 -5.97
CA PHE A 262 -0.56 11.92 -6.55
C PHE A 262 0.07 11.14 -7.71
N LEU A 263 0.93 11.77 -8.50
CA LEU A 263 1.67 11.09 -9.56
C LEU A 263 2.65 10.08 -8.96
N ASN A 264 3.38 10.45 -7.91
CA ASN A 264 4.26 9.54 -7.18
C ASN A 264 3.49 8.34 -6.63
N LEU A 265 2.32 8.57 -6.02
CA LEU A 265 1.48 7.51 -5.49
C LEU A 265 0.96 6.58 -6.60
N TYR A 266 0.46 7.15 -7.70
CA TYR A 266 -0.03 6.40 -8.85
C TYR A 266 1.08 5.58 -9.53
N ALA A 267 2.24 6.18 -9.80
CA ALA A 267 3.41 5.49 -10.33
C ALA A 267 3.86 4.36 -9.40
N SER A 268 3.80 4.57 -8.08
CA SER A 268 4.13 3.55 -7.08
C SER A 268 3.16 2.38 -7.06
N GLN A 269 1.88 2.59 -7.44
CA GLN A 269 0.97 1.47 -7.66
C GLN A 269 1.45 0.61 -8.84
N HIS A 270 1.92 1.20 -9.94
CA HIS A 270 2.51 0.42 -11.03
C HIS A 270 3.79 -0.33 -10.61
N LEU A 271 4.62 0.27 -9.74
CA LEU A 271 5.82 -0.39 -9.20
C LEU A 271 5.48 -1.54 -8.23
N ASN A 272 4.38 -1.41 -7.49
CA ASN A 272 3.84 -2.42 -6.58
C ASN A 272 2.96 -3.47 -7.31
N SER A 273 3.12 -3.64 -8.63
CA SER A 273 2.22 -4.44 -9.49
C SER A 273 2.33 -5.96 -9.28
N THR A 274 3.23 -6.44 -8.44
CA THR A 274 3.29 -7.86 -8.05
C THR A 274 2.13 -8.28 -7.15
N HIS A 275 1.33 -7.33 -6.65
CA HIS A 275 0.22 -7.61 -5.75
C HIS A 275 -1.14 -7.22 -6.34
N HIS A 276 -2.06 -8.19 -6.46
CA HIS A 276 -3.37 -8.03 -7.14
C HIS A 276 -4.33 -7.00 -6.52
N SER A 277 -4.08 -6.59 -5.27
CA SER A 277 -4.87 -5.56 -4.58
C SER A 277 -4.24 -4.15 -4.63
N THR A 278 -3.23 -3.94 -5.46
CA THR A 278 -2.45 -2.69 -5.46
C THR A 278 -3.26 -1.45 -5.81
N PHE A 279 -4.23 -1.59 -6.72
CA PHE A 279 -5.16 -0.53 -7.10
C PHE A 279 -6.46 -0.51 -6.29
N PHE A 280 -6.57 -1.37 -5.26
CA PHE A 280 -7.77 -1.43 -4.45
C PHE A 280 -7.73 -0.35 -3.39
N LEU A 281 -8.87 0.29 -3.11
CA LEU A 281 -9.01 1.33 -2.10
C LEU A 281 -8.82 0.84 -0.64
N ASP A 282 -8.75 -0.47 -0.41
CA ASP A 282 -8.56 -1.06 0.91
C ASP A 282 -7.08 -1.10 1.35
N ASN A 283 -6.49 0.09 1.43
CA ASN A 283 -5.12 0.31 1.89
C ASN A 283 -5.08 1.48 2.87
N GLN A 284 -4.06 1.55 3.73
CA GLN A 284 -3.83 2.70 4.59
C GLN A 284 -2.79 3.61 3.96
N ILE A 285 -2.99 4.92 4.07
CA ILE A 285 -1.96 5.92 3.76
C ILE A 285 -1.57 6.61 5.06
N ILE A 286 -0.28 6.61 5.39
CA ILE A 286 0.28 7.34 6.53
C ILE A 286 1.21 8.40 5.97
N ILE A 287 0.85 9.66 6.17
CA ILE A 287 1.66 10.81 5.78
C ILE A 287 2.83 10.93 6.75
N TRP A 288 4.05 11.04 6.20
CA TRP A 288 5.32 11.10 6.91
C TRP A 288 5.58 12.48 7.55
N GLU A 289 4.55 13.02 8.20
CA GLU A 289 4.56 14.29 8.91
C GLU A 289 3.72 14.20 10.17
N THR A 290 3.98 15.05 11.16
CA THR A 290 3.08 15.21 12.32
C THR A 290 2.07 16.32 12.12
N LEU A 291 2.21 17.14 11.08
CA LEU A 291 1.19 18.12 10.73
C LEU A 291 0.00 17.41 10.09
N PRO A 292 -1.25 17.74 10.47
CA PRO A 292 -2.41 17.23 9.76
C PRO A 292 -2.39 17.69 8.31
N TYR A 293 -2.67 16.78 7.39
CA TYR A 293 -2.82 17.16 5.99
C TYR A 293 -4.08 17.99 5.81
N TRP A 294 -3.91 19.20 5.30
CA TRP A 294 -5.02 20.11 4.99
C TRP A 294 -4.78 20.76 3.63
N SER A 295 -5.69 20.49 2.69
CA SER A 295 -5.66 21.05 1.34
C SER A 295 -7.01 20.86 0.65
N ASN A 296 -7.35 21.79 -0.26
CA ASN A 296 -8.49 21.65 -1.17
C ASN A 296 -8.35 20.45 -2.13
N PHE A 297 -7.15 19.89 -2.26
CA PHE A 297 -6.87 18.70 -3.06
C PHE A 297 -6.97 17.40 -2.26
N GLY A 298 -7.39 17.44 -0.99
CA GLY A 298 -7.52 16.23 -0.17
C GLY A 298 -8.47 15.18 -0.74
N ALA A 299 -9.51 15.58 -1.48
CA ALA A 299 -10.44 14.65 -2.14
C ALA A 299 -9.75 13.74 -3.17
N ALA A 300 -8.61 14.14 -3.74
CA ALA A 300 -7.88 13.28 -4.68
C ALA A 300 -7.32 12.01 -4.02
N PHE A 301 -7.13 11.99 -2.69
CA PHE A 301 -6.78 10.76 -1.98
C PHE A 301 -7.87 9.67 -2.04
N GLU A 302 -9.13 10.04 -2.31
CA GLU A 302 -10.24 9.09 -2.45
C GLU A 302 -10.11 8.20 -3.71
N ALA A 303 -9.25 8.59 -4.67
CA ALA A 303 -8.85 7.74 -5.78
C ALA A 303 -7.90 6.61 -5.35
N PHE A 304 -7.21 6.78 -4.21
CA PHE A 304 -6.17 5.86 -3.75
C PHE A 304 -6.58 5.07 -2.52
N THR A 305 -7.38 5.63 -1.62
CA THR A 305 -7.83 4.96 -0.40
C THR A 305 -9.24 5.38 0.01
N LYS A 306 -10.01 4.45 0.57
CA LYS A 306 -11.28 4.75 1.27
C LYS A 306 -11.08 5.06 2.75
N ASN A 307 -9.87 4.81 3.28
CA ASN A 307 -9.57 4.97 4.69
C ASN A 307 -9.18 6.42 4.99
N ARG A 308 -9.43 6.87 6.22
CA ARG A 308 -8.95 8.19 6.65
C ARG A 308 -7.42 8.23 6.54
N LEU A 309 -6.88 9.36 6.09
CA LEU A 309 -5.45 9.58 6.11
C LEU A 309 -4.96 9.55 7.56
N TRP A 310 -3.88 8.82 7.78
CA TRP A 310 -3.13 8.89 9.01
C TRP A 310 -1.93 9.80 8.80
N ASN A 311 -1.41 10.31 9.90
CA ASN A 311 -0.09 10.93 9.91
C ASN A 311 0.74 10.34 11.06
N LEU A 312 1.94 10.86 11.27
CA LEU A 312 2.84 10.32 12.29
C LEU A 312 2.30 10.44 13.73
N ASN A 313 1.32 11.32 14.00
CA ASN A 313 0.68 11.37 15.33
C ASN A 313 -0.23 10.15 15.59
N ASP A 314 -0.81 9.54 14.57
CA ASP A 314 -1.68 8.35 14.74
C ASP A 314 -0.89 7.12 15.23
N VAL A 315 0.41 7.09 14.93
CA VAL A 315 1.35 6.01 15.27
C VAL A 315 2.38 6.40 16.34
N ALA A 316 2.47 7.67 16.71
CA ALA A 316 3.42 8.17 17.71
C ALA A 316 3.30 7.40 19.03
N GLY A 317 4.46 7.05 19.61
CA GLY A 317 4.49 6.33 20.89
C GLY A 317 4.35 4.81 20.77
N LYS A 318 4.31 4.23 19.56
CA LYS A 318 4.07 2.80 19.33
C LYS A 318 5.16 2.17 18.47
N ARG A 319 5.40 0.89 18.67
CA ARG A 319 6.06 0.02 17.69
C ARG A 319 5.01 -0.52 16.74
N VAL A 320 5.11 -0.17 15.47
CA VAL A 320 4.14 -0.52 14.44
C VAL A 320 4.74 -1.55 13.51
N CYS A 321 4.02 -2.64 13.31
CA CYS A 321 4.38 -3.69 12.40
C CYS A 321 3.40 -3.73 11.23
N PHE A 322 3.94 -3.78 10.03
CA PHE A 322 3.18 -3.77 8.79
C PHE A 322 3.26 -5.16 8.18
N LYS A 323 2.09 -5.74 7.88
CA LYS A 323 2.06 -6.93 7.02
C LYS A 323 2.70 -6.60 5.68
N ARG A 324 2.30 -5.48 5.08
CA ARG A 324 2.81 -4.97 3.81
C ARG A 324 2.96 -3.46 3.88
N VAL A 325 4.13 -2.97 3.51
CA VAL A 325 4.46 -1.56 3.50
C VAL A 325 5.07 -1.19 2.15
N VAL A 326 4.65 -0.04 1.62
CA VAL A 326 5.18 0.57 0.41
C VAL A 326 5.71 1.94 0.79
N PHE A 327 6.91 2.22 0.32
CA PHE A 327 7.60 3.48 0.37
C PHE A 327 7.56 4.05 -1.06
N PRO A 328 6.57 4.90 -1.39
CA PRO A 328 6.33 5.39 -2.74
C PRO A 328 7.55 6.12 -3.30
N THR A 329 7.66 6.12 -4.62
CA THR A 329 8.66 6.94 -5.31
C THR A 329 8.55 8.40 -4.89
N THR A 330 9.70 9.06 -4.74
CA THR A 330 9.78 10.49 -4.45
C THR A 330 10.44 11.19 -5.64
N ALA A 331 9.78 11.16 -6.80
CA ALA A 331 10.32 11.65 -8.07
C ALA A 331 10.33 13.19 -8.19
N THR A 332 10.28 13.91 -7.08
CA THR A 332 10.15 15.39 -7.10
C THR A 332 11.32 16.06 -7.81
N HIS A 333 12.51 15.44 -7.88
CA HIS A 333 13.66 16.03 -8.56
C HIS A 333 13.69 15.78 -10.08
N ASP A 334 13.22 14.63 -10.55
CA ASP A 334 13.26 14.26 -11.98
C ASP A 334 12.05 14.75 -12.78
N LEU A 335 10.93 15.06 -12.10
CA LEU A 335 9.72 15.62 -12.75
C LEU A 335 9.70 17.16 -12.76
N ARG A 336 10.53 17.81 -11.95
CA ARG A 336 10.65 19.29 -11.89
C ARG A 336 11.01 19.93 -13.23
N PRO A 337 11.90 19.36 -14.06
CA PRO A 337 12.15 19.86 -15.41
C PRO A 337 10.88 19.88 -16.28
N LEU A 338 9.97 18.92 -16.12
CA LEU A 338 8.75 18.82 -16.94
C LEU A 338 7.72 19.89 -16.58
N LEU A 339 7.55 20.20 -15.28
CA LEU A 339 6.56 21.17 -14.81
C LEU A 339 6.99 22.63 -15.02
N GLN A 340 8.29 22.94 -14.92
CA GLN A 340 8.78 24.31 -15.13
C GLN A 340 8.79 24.75 -16.60
N HIS A 341 8.72 23.82 -17.55
CA HIS A 341 8.91 24.11 -18.97
C HIS A 341 7.60 24.25 -19.76
N SER A 342 6.46 23.89 -19.16
CA SER A 342 5.12 24.27 -19.64
C SER A 342 4.97 25.80 -19.78
N HIS A 343 5.70 26.58 -18.98
CA HIS A 343 5.69 28.05 -19.06
C HIS A 343 6.62 28.67 -20.13
N ARG A 344 7.36 27.87 -20.91
CA ARG A 344 8.21 28.39 -22.00
C ARG A 344 7.75 28.01 -23.41
N VAL A 345 6.59 27.38 -23.54
CA VAL A 345 5.95 27.15 -24.85
C VAL A 345 4.54 27.71 -24.79
N GLY A 346 4.43 29.04 -24.98
CA GLY A 346 3.13 29.69 -25.03
C GLY A 346 3.15 31.21 -24.90
N VAL A 347 3.96 31.91 -25.71
CA VAL A 347 3.56 33.03 -26.60
C VAL A 347 4.54 33.07 -27.77
#